data_AF-A0A7S0MWP2-F1
#
_entry.id   AF-A0A7S0MWP2-F1
#
_cell.length_a   1.000
_cell.length_b   1.000
_cell.length_c   1.000
_cell.angle_alpha   90.00
_cell.angle_beta   90.00
_cell.angle_gamma   90.00
#
_symmetry.space_group_name_H-M   'P 1'
#
loop_
_entity.id
_entity.type
_entity.pdbx_description
1 polymer ?
#
loop_
_entity_poly.entity_id
_entity_poly.type
_entity_poly.pdbx_seq_one_letter_code
_entity_poly.pdbx_strand_id
1 'polypeptide(L)'
;TATALCLDGTITALPGVRDVVSANLEPAQYDVDIGGTEGSPLDGAFVGQTISLPISIQVGSDTLTSYTVELDYAASDVTLGACAQGSTGSPATFTCSVNPETGNVVISGTFPPGTTSGLVEVATIDLTVPEGSSFTDSTITGTVQLTTGSVTDPGPRGIEAGSNTITAANAPPPPPILPPTQSPTASPTTQAPTAAAVLSLSFSAAKITHSSSLAAASPISIPTVSIITATLTLSDGSTVVVSSDPRTVFSSSSLLISIANQNQIIAAGTTLFGSATVTVTFEGATATGTVEVVAVESVTVASRPYPSYTGSSSVEETVLSLVQCTSVYQRAQLVATAQLSDGSDPVDVTAGSTFS
;
A
#
# COMPACT_ATOMS: atom_id res chain seq x y z
N THR A 1 19.33 -8.63 30.32
CA THR A 1 20.74 -8.99 30.00
C THR A 1 20.74 -10.36 29.37
N ALA A 2 20.96 -10.43 28.05
CA ALA A 2 21.04 -11.70 27.35
C ALA A 2 22.45 -12.31 27.51
N THR A 3 22.50 -13.63 27.69
CA THR A 3 23.74 -14.41 27.73
C THR A 3 23.69 -15.45 26.64
N ALA A 4 24.76 -15.58 25.86
CA ALA A 4 24.89 -16.63 24.85
C ALA A 4 25.80 -17.76 25.36
N LEU A 5 25.41 -19.01 25.10
CA LEU A 5 26.26 -20.20 25.25
C LEU A 5 26.94 -20.46 23.90
N CYS A 6 28.25 -20.29 23.87
CA CYS A 6 29.09 -20.56 22.72
C CYS A 6 29.23 -22.07 22.47
N LEU A 7 29.62 -22.46 21.26
CA LEU A 7 29.87 -23.85 20.89
C LEU A 7 31.00 -24.52 21.69
N ASP A 8 31.89 -23.73 22.29
CA ASP A 8 32.93 -24.18 23.21
C ASP A 8 32.46 -24.29 24.68
N GLY A 9 31.17 -24.04 24.93
CA GLY A 9 30.55 -24.10 26.25
C GLY A 9 30.73 -22.84 27.10
N THR A 10 31.35 -21.78 26.59
CA THR A 10 31.50 -20.53 27.33
C THR A 10 30.20 -19.72 27.33
N ILE A 11 29.92 -19.03 28.45
CA ILE A 11 28.75 -18.14 28.58
C ILE A 11 29.26 -16.70 28.62
N THR A 12 28.87 -15.90 27.63
CA THR A 12 29.28 -14.49 27.52
C THR A 12 28.09 -13.55 27.66
N ALA A 13 28.23 -12.52 28.50
CA ALA A 13 27.27 -11.42 28.59
C ALA A 13 27.40 -10.53 27.35
N LEU A 14 26.32 -10.39 26.59
CA LEU A 14 26.37 -9.63 25.34
C LEU A 14 26.21 -8.12 25.62
N PRO A 15 27.13 -7.26 25.12
CA PRO A 15 26.99 -5.82 25.23
C PRO A 15 25.82 -5.36 24.36
N GLY A 16 24.81 -4.73 24.97
CA GLY A 16 23.65 -4.21 24.25
C GLY A 16 24.04 -2.99 23.43
N VAL A 17 24.04 -3.11 22.11
CA VAL A 17 24.05 -1.98 21.20
C VAL A 17 22.80 -2.04 20.34
N ARG A 18 22.16 -0.88 20.16
CA ARG A 18 20.91 -0.71 19.41
C ARG A 18 21.25 -0.50 17.94
N ASP A 19 20.54 -1.15 17.02
CA ASP A 19 20.54 -0.79 15.61
C ASP A 19 19.21 -0.10 15.27
N VAL A 20 19.28 1.04 14.59
CA VAL A 20 18.15 1.93 14.30
C VAL A 20 17.71 1.67 12.87
N VAL A 21 16.45 1.29 12.67
CA VAL A 21 15.82 1.37 11.35
C VAL A 21 15.44 2.83 11.17
N SER A 22 16.19 3.56 10.35
CA SER A 22 15.84 4.94 10.01
C SER A 22 14.65 4.93 9.06
N ALA A 23 13.43 5.09 9.60
CA ALA A 23 12.43 5.86 8.88
C ALA A 23 13.08 7.19 8.49
N ASN A 24 12.76 7.76 7.32
CA ASN A 24 13.30 9.06 6.92
C ASN A 24 12.88 10.14 7.93
N LEU A 25 13.68 10.27 8.98
CA LEU A 25 13.53 11.20 10.07
C LEU A 25 14.72 12.12 9.95
N GLU A 26 14.45 13.32 9.43
CA GLU A 26 15.29 14.51 9.58
C GLU A 26 16.79 14.19 9.45
N PRO A 27 17.29 13.93 8.22
CA PRO A 27 18.70 13.71 7.93
C PRO A 27 19.59 14.61 8.79
N ALA A 28 20.69 14.06 9.33
CA ALA A 28 21.59 14.91 10.09
C ALA A 28 22.21 15.94 9.15
N GLN A 29 22.75 17.01 9.73
CA GLN A 29 23.37 18.05 8.94
C GLN A 29 24.49 17.46 8.07
N TYR A 30 24.40 17.71 6.76
CA TYR A 30 25.25 17.25 5.66
C TYR A 30 24.98 15.85 5.11
N ASP A 31 23.84 15.25 5.48
CA ASP A 31 23.42 13.96 4.95
C ASP A 31 22.58 14.11 3.69
N VAL A 32 22.54 13.04 2.88
CA VAL A 32 21.75 12.94 1.66
C VAL A 32 20.79 11.78 1.74
N ASP A 33 19.55 12.07 1.34
CA ASP A 33 18.47 11.12 1.24
C ASP A 33 17.95 11.03 -0.18
N ILE A 34 17.58 9.80 -0.57
CA ILE A 34 16.84 9.53 -1.78
C ILE A 34 15.45 9.08 -1.38
N GLY A 35 14.43 9.69 -1.98
CA GLY A 35 13.05 9.32 -1.76
C GLY A 35 12.21 10.33 -1.03
N GLY A 36 10.98 9.93 -0.70
CA GLY A 36 10.06 10.76 0.07
C GLY A 36 10.68 11.19 1.40
N THR A 37 10.49 12.47 1.78
CA THR A 37 10.94 13.06 3.06
C THR A 37 10.13 12.60 4.27
N GLU A 38 9.07 11.83 4.01
CA GLU A 38 8.20 11.19 4.99
C GLU A 38 7.81 9.80 4.43
N GLY A 39 7.68 8.79 5.29
CA GLY A 39 7.29 7.44 4.88
C GLY A 39 8.45 6.57 4.35
N SER A 40 8.15 5.61 3.47
CA SER A 40 9.19 4.77 2.83
C SER A 40 9.99 5.63 1.85
N PRO A 41 11.32 5.64 1.91
CA PRO A 41 12.12 6.41 0.96
C PRO A 41 11.89 5.93 -0.48
N LEU A 42 11.80 4.62 -0.69
CA LEU A 42 11.50 4.03 -2.00
C LEU A 42 10.12 3.35 -1.93
N ASP A 43 9.19 3.77 -2.79
CA ASP A 43 7.94 3.05 -2.98
C ASP A 43 8.19 1.78 -3.81
N GLY A 44 7.42 0.71 -3.53
CA GLY A 44 7.38 -0.45 -4.41
C GLY A 44 6.85 -0.08 -5.80
N ALA A 45 7.36 -0.73 -6.84
CA ALA A 45 7.01 -0.41 -8.23
C ALA A 45 6.50 -1.64 -8.97
N PHE A 46 5.44 -1.49 -9.77
CA PHE A 46 4.98 -2.56 -10.66
C PHE A 46 5.84 -2.64 -11.92
N VAL A 47 5.87 -3.81 -12.55
CA VAL A 47 6.46 -3.97 -13.89
C VAL A 47 5.79 -2.98 -14.86
N GLY A 48 6.60 -2.18 -15.55
CA GLY A 48 6.14 -1.11 -16.45
C GLY A 48 5.86 0.25 -15.75
N GLN A 49 5.96 0.33 -14.43
CA GLN A 49 5.77 1.58 -13.69
C GLN A 49 7.06 2.40 -13.66
N THR A 50 6.90 3.72 -13.74
CA THR A 50 7.94 4.72 -13.43
C THR A 50 7.72 5.24 -12.01
N ILE A 51 8.79 5.24 -11.20
CA ILE A 51 8.87 5.86 -9.88
C ILE A 51 9.74 7.11 -9.96
N SER A 52 9.30 8.19 -9.34
CA SER A 52 10.05 9.44 -9.25
C SER A 52 10.67 9.56 -7.85
N LEU A 53 11.99 9.67 -7.78
CA LEU A 53 12.76 9.72 -6.55
C LEU A 53 13.39 11.10 -6.39
N PRO A 54 12.89 11.93 -5.46
CA PRO A 54 13.57 13.18 -5.12
C PRO A 54 14.86 12.87 -4.34
N ILE A 55 15.86 13.71 -4.51
CA ILE A 55 17.15 13.62 -3.84
C ILE A 55 17.32 14.90 -3.03
N SER A 56 17.44 14.74 -1.72
CA SER A 56 17.48 15.85 -0.78
C SER A 56 18.78 15.86 0.02
N ILE A 57 19.31 17.05 0.29
CA ILE A 57 20.48 17.27 1.15
C ILE A 57 20.04 18.08 2.36
N GLN A 58 20.32 17.60 3.57
CA GLN A 58 20.17 18.43 4.75
C GLN A 58 21.40 19.29 4.94
N VAL A 59 21.27 20.62 4.90
CA VAL A 59 22.37 21.54 5.24
C VAL A 59 22.14 22.29 6.55
N GLY A 60 20.99 22.11 7.18
CA GLY A 60 20.69 22.71 8.50
C GLY A 60 20.73 24.24 8.44
N SER A 61 21.44 24.88 9.38
CA SER A 61 21.62 26.34 9.38
C SER A 61 22.71 26.85 8.42
N ASP A 62 23.48 25.95 7.82
CA ASP A 62 24.52 26.30 6.84
C ASP A 62 23.88 26.57 5.48
N THR A 63 24.67 27.15 4.57
CA THR A 63 24.20 27.44 3.21
C THR A 63 24.91 26.57 2.19
N LEU A 64 24.15 25.83 1.40
CA LEU A 64 24.68 24.97 0.34
C LEU A 64 25.27 25.85 -0.77
N THR A 65 26.52 25.59 -1.17
CA THR A 65 27.20 26.34 -2.24
C THR A 65 27.44 25.47 -3.47
N SER A 66 27.85 24.21 -3.29
CA SER A 66 27.93 23.23 -4.37
C SER A 66 27.72 21.81 -3.86
N TYR A 67 27.29 20.93 -4.75
CA TYR A 67 27.15 19.51 -4.47
C TYR A 67 27.53 18.66 -5.68
N THR A 68 27.93 17.42 -5.43
CA THR A 68 28.03 16.33 -6.39
C THR A 68 27.50 15.06 -5.72
N VAL A 69 26.48 14.47 -6.32
CA VAL A 69 25.86 13.20 -5.90
C VAL A 69 26.16 12.18 -6.99
N GLU A 70 26.76 11.07 -6.60
CA GLU A 70 27.00 9.93 -7.47
C GLU A 70 26.12 8.76 -7.01
N LEU A 71 25.29 8.24 -7.89
CA LEU A 71 24.37 7.14 -7.63
C LEU A 71 24.69 5.94 -8.49
N ASP A 72 24.55 4.76 -7.92
CA ASP A 72 24.62 3.48 -8.61
C ASP A 72 23.30 2.71 -8.42
N TYR A 73 22.77 2.16 -9.50
CA TYR A 73 21.60 1.29 -9.53
C TYR A 73 21.86 0.07 -10.42
N ALA A 74 21.11 -1.00 -10.20
CA ALA A 74 21.17 -2.18 -11.05
C ALA A 74 20.51 -1.91 -12.42
N ALA A 75 21.30 -1.62 -13.45
CA ALA A 75 20.80 -1.34 -14.81
C ALA A 75 20.09 -2.55 -15.47
N SER A 76 20.24 -3.75 -14.92
CA SER A 76 19.46 -4.94 -15.30
C SER A 76 18.02 -4.90 -14.79
N ASP A 77 17.77 -4.16 -13.72
CA ASP A 77 16.54 -4.22 -12.95
C ASP A 77 15.67 -3.00 -13.24
N VAL A 78 16.28 -1.82 -13.35
CA VAL A 78 15.59 -0.56 -13.64
C VAL A 78 16.31 0.24 -14.72
N THR A 79 15.55 1.02 -15.48
CA THR A 79 16.07 1.97 -16.46
C THR A 79 15.79 3.40 -16.01
N LEU A 80 16.80 4.26 -16.04
CA LEU A 80 16.60 5.68 -15.74
C LEU A 80 15.88 6.38 -16.91
N GLY A 81 14.78 7.06 -16.61
CA GLY A 81 13.96 7.80 -17.57
C GLY A 81 14.36 9.27 -17.66
N ALA A 82 14.10 10.03 -16.62
CA ALA A 82 14.38 11.46 -16.53
C ALA A 82 15.31 11.77 -15.35
N CYS A 83 16.07 12.86 -15.47
CA CYS A 83 16.84 13.44 -14.38
C CYS A 83 16.67 14.95 -14.44
N ALA A 84 15.98 15.50 -13.46
CA ALA A 84 15.56 16.90 -13.42
C ALA A 84 16.13 17.61 -12.20
N GLN A 85 16.25 18.93 -12.31
CA GLN A 85 16.60 19.78 -11.18
C GLN A 85 15.52 19.71 -10.11
N GLY A 86 15.93 19.63 -8.84
CA GLY A 86 15.03 19.60 -7.71
C GLY A 86 14.27 20.92 -7.50
N SER A 87 13.20 20.83 -6.73
CA SER A 87 12.25 21.92 -6.48
C SER A 87 12.78 23.01 -5.54
N THR A 88 13.85 22.73 -4.77
CA THR A 88 14.34 23.64 -3.72
C THR A 88 15.50 24.51 -4.19
N GLY A 89 15.32 25.82 -4.07
CA GLY A 89 16.31 26.80 -4.48
C GLY A 89 16.38 26.98 -6.00
N SER A 90 17.30 27.82 -6.44
CA SER A 90 17.55 28.08 -7.87
C SER A 90 19.05 27.99 -8.09
N PRO A 91 19.58 26.78 -8.36
CA PRO A 91 21.00 26.62 -8.60
C PRO A 91 21.40 27.43 -9.84
N ALA A 92 22.56 28.07 -9.76
CA ALA A 92 23.17 28.76 -10.88
C ALA A 92 23.60 27.78 -11.98
N THR A 93 23.92 26.53 -11.60
CA THR A 93 24.20 25.44 -12.52
C THR A 93 23.58 24.14 -12.03
N PHE A 94 23.05 23.35 -12.96
CA PHE A 94 22.58 21.99 -12.72
C PHE A 94 23.05 21.11 -13.87
N THR A 95 23.69 19.99 -13.56
CA THR A 95 24.11 18.98 -14.52
C THR A 95 23.74 17.60 -14.02
N CYS A 96 23.18 16.78 -14.89
CA CYS A 96 22.96 15.37 -14.63
C CYS A 96 23.52 14.55 -15.80
N SER A 97 24.46 13.66 -15.49
CA SER A 97 25.10 12.76 -16.44
C SER A 97 24.76 11.33 -16.08
N VAL A 98 24.33 10.55 -17.06
CA VAL A 98 23.84 9.19 -16.87
C VAL A 98 24.64 8.24 -17.73
N ASN A 99 25.15 7.17 -17.12
CA ASN A 99 25.66 6.02 -17.83
C ASN A 99 24.65 4.86 -17.71
N PRO A 100 23.75 4.68 -18.70
CA PRO A 100 22.71 3.67 -18.63
C PRO A 100 23.25 2.23 -18.74
N GLU A 101 24.47 2.04 -19.25
CA GLU A 101 25.07 0.70 -19.37
C GLU A 101 25.58 0.18 -18.03
N THR A 102 26.07 1.06 -17.16
CA THR A 102 26.62 0.71 -15.85
C THR A 102 25.66 0.99 -14.70
N GLY A 103 24.57 1.71 -14.96
CA GLY A 103 23.62 2.12 -13.93
C GLY A 103 24.18 3.22 -13.02
N ASN A 104 25.03 4.11 -13.55
CA ASN A 104 25.64 5.18 -12.77
C ASN A 104 25.03 6.55 -13.16
N VAL A 105 24.77 7.40 -12.17
CA VAL A 105 24.26 8.76 -12.34
C VAL A 105 25.11 9.73 -11.55
N VAL A 106 25.59 10.78 -12.20
CA VAL A 106 26.33 11.87 -11.55
C VAL A 106 25.52 13.16 -11.68
N ILE A 107 25.17 13.73 -10.53
CA ILE A 107 24.36 14.95 -10.41
C ILE A 107 25.20 16.00 -9.71
N SER A 108 25.38 17.16 -10.32
CA SER A 108 26.15 18.25 -9.73
C SER A 108 25.43 19.58 -9.93
N GLY A 109 25.63 20.49 -8.98
CA GLY A 109 25.10 21.84 -9.10
C GLY A 109 25.78 22.82 -8.17
N THR A 110 25.56 24.10 -8.45
CA THR A 110 26.06 25.22 -7.64
C THR A 110 24.94 26.20 -7.31
N PHE A 111 24.94 26.71 -6.09
CA PHE A 111 24.01 27.73 -5.63
C PHE A 111 24.75 29.05 -5.40
N PRO A 112 24.09 30.20 -5.63
CA PRO A 112 24.65 31.47 -5.19
C PRO A 112 24.89 31.46 -3.66
N PRO A 113 26.04 31.98 -3.17
CA PRO A 113 26.35 31.94 -1.75
C PRO A 113 25.25 32.55 -0.88
N GLY A 114 24.92 31.89 0.22
CA GLY A 114 23.97 32.42 1.22
C GLY A 114 22.49 32.25 0.88
N THR A 115 22.12 31.56 -0.21
CA THR A 115 20.73 31.56 -0.71
C THR A 115 19.91 30.32 -0.37
N THR A 116 20.52 29.23 0.08
CA THR A 116 19.83 27.94 0.22
C THR A 116 20.30 27.23 1.49
N SER A 117 19.38 27.00 2.44
CA SER A 117 19.62 26.36 3.74
C SER A 117 18.45 25.43 4.11
N GLY A 118 18.58 24.65 5.18
CA GLY A 118 17.59 23.65 5.60
C GLY A 118 17.69 22.35 4.79
N LEU A 119 16.54 21.73 4.52
CA LEU A 119 16.43 20.56 3.65
C LEU A 119 16.29 21.03 2.20
N VAL A 120 17.17 20.55 1.34
CA VAL A 120 17.29 21.03 -0.05
C VAL A 120 17.10 19.88 -1.02
N GLU A 121 15.96 19.83 -1.70
CA GLU A 121 15.76 18.94 -2.84
C GLU A 121 16.59 19.43 -4.03
N VAL A 122 17.65 18.70 -4.36
CA VAL A 122 18.63 19.09 -5.38
C VAL A 122 18.34 18.49 -6.75
N ALA A 123 17.66 17.34 -6.81
CA ALA A 123 17.32 16.66 -8.04
C ALA A 123 16.12 15.72 -7.87
N THR A 124 15.51 15.35 -8.99
CA THR A 124 14.54 14.25 -9.07
C THR A 124 14.94 13.33 -10.21
N ILE A 125 15.01 12.03 -9.93
CA ILE A 125 15.28 10.99 -10.94
C ILE A 125 14.06 10.10 -11.12
N ASP A 126 13.77 9.73 -12.36
CA ASP A 126 12.73 8.76 -12.68
C ASP A 126 13.37 7.41 -13.00
N LEU A 127 12.96 6.36 -12.29
CA LEU A 127 13.34 4.98 -12.57
C LEU A 127 12.12 4.22 -13.06
N THR A 128 12.26 3.53 -14.19
CA THR A 128 11.22 2.68 -14.75
C THR A 128 11.60 1.22 -14.56
N VAL A 129 10.67 0.41 -14.07
CA VAL A 129 10.81 -1.05 -14.04
C VAL A 129 10.46 -1.59 -15.43
N PRO A 130 11.41 -2.15 -16.20
CA PRO A 130 11.14 -2.63 -17.56
C PRO A 130 10.11 -3.75 -17.60
N GLU A 131 9.36 -3.84 -18.71
CA GLU A 131 8.47 -4.97 -18.94
C GLU A 131 9.25 -6.30 -18.98
N GLY A 132 8.75 -7.32 -18.29
CA GLY A 132 9.38 -8.65 -18.23
C GLY A 132 10.52 -8.78 -17.21
N SER A 133 10.81 -7.73 -16.44
CA SER A 133 11.75 -7.81 -15.32
C SER A 133 11.26 -8.75 -14.22
N SER A 134 12.18 -9.52 -13.64
CA SER A 134 11.91 -10.44 -12.53
C SER A 134 12.99 -10.30 -11.46
N PHE A 135 12.91 -9.26 -10.65
CA PHE A 135 13.74 -9.08 -9.46
C PHE A 135 12.86 -8.92 -8.24
N THR A 136 13.28 -9.50 -7.12
CA THR A 136 12.60 -9.35 -5.83
C THR A 136 13.04 -8.07 -5.13
N ASP A 137 14.32 -7.71 -5.33
CA ASP A 137 14.99 -6.61 -4.66
C ASP A 137 16.03 -6.00 -5.61
N SER A 138 15.92 -4.69 -5.91
CA SER A 138 16.95 -3.92 -6.64
C SER A 138 17.48 -2.79 -5.76
N THR A 139 18.78 -2.76 -5.49
CA THR A 139 19.41 -1.78 -4.60
C THR A 139 19.86 -0.52 -5.34
N ILE A 140 19.66 0.63 -4.71
CA ILE A 140 20.26 1.91 -5.09
C ILE A 140 21.30 2.28 -4.02
N THR A 141 22.49 2.70 -4.43
CA THR A 141 23.51 3.23 -3.52
C THR A 141 24.07 4.54 -4.06
N GLY A 142 24.85 5.26 -3.26
CA GLY A 142 25.55 6.42 -3.78
C GLY A 142 26.43 7.10 -2.76
N THR A 143 27.09 8.16 -3.21
CA THR A 143 27.88 9.05 -2.38
C THR A 143 27.59 10.52 -2.67
N VAL A 144 27.83 11.37 -1.68
CA VAL A 144 27.73 12.83 -1.81
C VAL A 144 29.04 13.51 -1.44
N GLN A 145 29.39 14.53 -2.22
CA GLN A 145 30.35 15.57 -1.87
C GLN A 145 29.64 16.93 -1.89
N LEU A 146 29.88 17.76 -0.88
CA LEU A 146 29.25 19.07 -0.77
C LEU A 146 30.21 20.13 -0.24
N THR A 147 29.94 21.38 -0.61
CA THR A 147 30.60 22.57 -0.06
C THR A 147 29.54 23.51 0.48
N THR A 148 29.70 23.95 1.72
CA THR A 148 28.84 24.92 2.37
C THR A 148 29.58 26.21 2.69
N GLY A 149 28.87 27.25 3.10
CA GLY A 149 29.47 28.49 3.56
C GLY A 149 30.43 28.35 4.74
N SER A 150 30.34 27.24 5.51
CA SER A 150 31.15 26.99 6.70
C SER A 150 32.11 25.80 6.57
N VAL A 151 31.91 24.92 5.58
CA VAL A 151 32.71 23.70 5.38
C VAL A 151 33.10 23.56 3.90
N THR A 152 34.41 23.44 3.66
CA THR A 152 34.93 23.07 2.33
C THR A 152 35.25 21.58 2.33
N ASP A 153 34.42 20.82 1.61
CA ASP A 153 34.60 19.40 1.27
C ASP A 153 34.90 18.46 2.45
N PRO A 154 33.87 17.98 3.18
CA PRO A 154 34.06 17.02 4.26
C PRO A 154 34.46 15.61 3.77
N GLY A 155 34.71 15.40 2.47
CA GLY A 155 34.94 14.09 1.85
C GLY A 155 33.63 13.39 1.44
N PRO A 156 33.72 12.32 0.61
CA PRO A 156 32.55 11.58 0.15
C PRO A 156 31.84 10.89 1.33
N ARG A 157 30.53 11.11 1.43
CA ARG A 157 29.65 10.47 2.43
C ARG A 157 28.71 9.49 1.74
N GLY A 158 28.31 8.44 2.45
CA GLY A 158 27.27 7.53 1.98
C GLY A 158 25.90 8.20 2.00
N ILE A 159 24.94 7.58 1.32
CA ILE A 159 23.52 7.95 1.39
C ILE A 159 22.91 7.24 2.60
N GLU A 160 22.27 7.99 3.48
CA GLU A 160 21.83 7.52 4.80
C GLU A 160 20.41 6.92 4.75
N ALA A 161 19.49 7.53 3.98
CA ALA A 161 18.17 6.98 3.70
C ALA A 161 17.92 6.84 2.19
N GLY A 162 17.27 5.74 1.79
CA GLY A 162 16.95 5.47 0.38
C GLY A 162 17.86 4.47 -0.33
N SER A 163 18.86 3.90 0.36
CA SER A 163 19.48 2.66 -0.13
C SER A 163 18.59 1.47 0.21
N ASN A 164 17.59 1.21 -0.62
CA ASN A 164 16.62 0.15 -0.34
C ASN A 164 16.26 -0.63 -1.61
N THR A 165 15.45 -1.66 -1.45
CA THR A 165 15.11 -2.58 -2.53
C THR A 165 13.80 -2.18 -3.23
N ILE A 166 13.83 -2.07 -4.56
CA ILE A 166 12.61 -1.98 -5.36
C ILE A 166 12.08 -3.41 -5.52
N THR A 167 10.79 -3.63 -5.23
CA THR A 167 10.11 -4.91 -5.45
C THR A 167 9.18 -4.81 -6.65
N ALA A 168 9.39 -5.64 -7.67
CA ALA A 168 8.53 -5.73 -8.85
C ALA A 168 7.34 -6.67 -8.61
N ALA A 169 6.13 -6.13 -8.53
CA ALA A 169 4.90 -6.92 -8.53
C ALA A 169 4.27 -6.98 -9.94
N ASN A 170 3.67 -8.12 -10.29
CA ASN A 170 2.91 -8.26 -11.53
C ASN A 170 1.65 -7.38 -11.46
N ALA A 171 1.36 -6.65 -12.54
CA ALA A 171 0.14 -5.84 -12.63
C ALA A 171 -1.13 -6.71 -12.48
N PRO A 172 -2.22 -6.19 -11.87
CA PRO A 172 -3.49 -6.90 -11.81
C PRO A 172 -4.00 -7.24 -13.21
N PRO A 173 -4.56 -8.45 -13.46
CA PRO A 173 -5.12 -8.79 -14.75
C PRO A 173 -6.29 -7.85 -15.11
N PRO A 174 -6.41 -7.41 -16.37
CA PRO A 174 -7.51 -6.56 -16.81
C PRO A 174 -8.87 -7.27 -16.63
N PRO A 175 -9.95 -6.53 -16.31
CA PRO A 175 -11.27 -7.13 -16.11
C PRO A 175 -11.79 -7.80 -17.39
N PRO A 176 -12.50 -8.93 -17.28
CA PRO A 176 -12.99 -9.66 -18.43
C PRO A 176 -14.07 -8.87 -19.19
N ILE A 177 -13.90 -8.78 -20.52
CA ILE A 177 -14.84 -8.15 -21.43
C ILE A 177 -16.06 -9.08 -21.59
N LEU A 178 -17.24 -8.63 -21.10
CA LEU A 178 -18.50 -9.39 -21.26
C LEU A 178 -19.03 -9.28 -22.70
N PRO A 179 -19.55 -10.39 -23.28
CA PRO A 179 -20.12 -10.39 -24.62
C PRO A 179 -21.50 -9.70 -24.66
N PRO A 180 -21.94 -9.16 -25.81
CA PRO A 180 -23.22 -8.47 -25.94
C PRO A 180 -24.40 -9.45 -25.83
N THR A 181 -25.29 -9.22 -24.86
CA THR A 181 -26.54 -9.98 -24.69
C THR A 181 -27.55 -9.64 -25.76
N GLN A 182 -27.98 -10.66 -26.52
CA GLN A 182 -29.12 -10.58 -27.44
C GLN A 182 -30.44 -10.60 -26.66
N SER A 183 -31.38 -9.77 -27.12
CA SER A 183 -32.75 -9.68 -26.62
C SER A 183 -33.63 -10.78 -27.23
N PRO A 184 -34.45 -11.52 -26.44
CA PRO A 184 -35.60 -12.22 -26.98
C PRO A 184 -36.90 -11.53 -26.55
N THR A 185 -37.66 -11.18 -27.57
CA THR A 185 -39.06 -10.74 -27.50
C THR A 185 -39.94 -11.98 -27.34
N ALA A 186 -40.72 -12.09 -26.25
CA ALA A 186 -42.00 -12.77 -26.23
C ALA A 186 -42.79 -12.45 -24.96
N SER A 187 -43.99 -11.89 -25.14
CA SER A 187 -45.13 -12.06 -24.24
C SER A 187 -45.91 -13.30 -24.74
N PRO A 188 -46.56 -14.12 -23.89
CA PRO A 188 -47.85 -13.69 -23.35
C PRO A 188 -48.30 -14.32 -22.00
N THR A 189 -49.48 -13.84 -21.60
CA THR A 189 -50.56 -14.48 -20.80
C THR A 189 -50.47 -14.50 -19.27
N THR A 190 -51.29 -13.61 -18.72
CA THR A 190 -51.97 -13.64 -17.43
C THR A 190 -52.71 -14.97 -17.18
N GLN A 191 -52.20 -15.77 -16.26
CA GLN A 191 -52.98 -16.67 -15.43
C GLN A 191 -52.37 -16.66 -14.04
N ALA A 192 -53.14 -16.26 -13.04
CA ALA A 192 -52.71 -16.30 -11.64
C ALA A 192 -52.75 -17.75 -11.14
N PRO A 193 -51.62 -18.35 -10.74
CA PRO A 193 -51.62 -19.54 -9.92
C PRO A 193 -51.53 -19.11 -8.47
N THR A 194 -52.61 -19.35 -7.72
CA THR A 194 -52.62 -19.32 -6.25
C THR A 194 -51.87 -20.56 -5.75
N ALA A 195 -50.54 -20.57 -5.86
CA ALA A 195 -49.66 -21.57 -5.27
C ALA A 195 -48.42 -20.85 -4.72
N ALA A 196 -48.07 -21.13 -3.46
CA ALA A 196 -47.08 -20.38 -2.69
C ALA A 196 -45.72 -20.32 -3.40
N ALA A 197 -45.46 -19.19 -4.05
CA ALA A 197 -44.16 -18.91 -4.64
C ALA A 197 -43.19 -18.52 -3.51
N VAL A 198 -42.02 -19.14 -3.48
CA VAL A 198 -41.00 -18.86 -2.47
C VAL A 198 -40.02 -17.84 -3.06
N LEU A 199 -39.92 -16.68 -2.41
CA LEU A 199 -38.93 -15.67 -2.77
C LEU A 199 -37.62 -15.94 -2.01
N SER A 200 -36.49 -15.84 -2.70
CA SER A 200 -35.16 -16.01 -2.12
C SER A 200 -34.24 -14.87 -2.57
N LEU A 201 -33.23 -14.56 -1.74
CA LEU A 201 -32.29 -13.47 -1.97
C LEU A 201 -30.86 -13.96 -1.97
N SER A 202 -30.06 -13.38 -2.86
CA SER A 202 -28.61 -13.45 -2.81
C SER A 202 -28.00 -12.06 -3.03
N PHE A 203 -26.85 -11.84 -2.42
CA PHE A 203 -26.09 -10.60 -2.51
C PHE A 203 -24.76 -10.87 -3.21
N SER A 204 -24.31 -9.96 -4.08
CA SER A 204 -22.97 -10.09 -4.69
C SER A 204 -21.85 -9.96 -3.66
N ALA A 205 -22.13 -9.27 -2.55
CA ALA A 205 -21.27 -9.21 -1.37
C ALA A 205 -22.14 -9.14 -0.10
N ALA A 206 -21.81 -9.96 0.91
CA ALA A 206 -22.49 -9.93 2.21
C ALA A 206 -21.99 -8.79 3.12
N LYS A 207 -20.78 -8.29 2.84
CA LYS A 207 -20.15 -7.16 3.53
C LYS A 207 -19.86 -6.05 2.53
N ILE A 208 -20.15 -4.82 2.91
CA ILE A 208 -19.79 -3.62 2.15
C ILE A 208 -19.16 -2.57 3.07
N THR A 209 -18.52 -1.56 2.49
CA THR A 209 -17.97 -0.43 3.22
C THR A 209 -18.23 0.89 2.49
N HIS A 210 -17.95 2.02 3.15
CA HIS A 210 -18.01 3.33 2.50
C HIS A 210 -16.87 3.49 1.51
N SER A 211 -17.08 4.22 0.41
CA SER A 211 -16.03 4.49 -0.57
C SER A 211 -14.84 5.29 -0.02
N SER A 212 -15.03 6.02 1.08
CA SER A 212 -13.99 6.75 1.79
C SER A 212 -13.35 5.97 2.94
N SER A 213 -13.81 4.74 3.21
CA SER A 213 -13.29 3.90 4.28
C SER A 213 -11.96 3.28 3.88
N LEU A 214 -11.01 3.19 4.82
CA LEU A 214 -9.77 2.44 4.62
C LEU A 214 -10.04 0.96 4.30
N ALA A 215 -11.18 0.42 4.72
CA ALA A 215 -11.57 -0.95 4.39
C ALA A 215 -11.83 -1.15 2.88
N ALA A 216 -12.08 -0.09 2.11
CA ALA A 216 -12.25 -0.17 0.66
C ALA A 216 -10.91 -0.29 -0.09
N ALA A 217 -9.83 0.18 0.54
CA ALA A 217 -8.50 0.17 -0.06
C ALA A 217 -7.86 -1.22 0.04
N SER A 218 -6.96 -1.50 -0.89
CA SER A 218 -6.05 -2.65 -0.79
C SER A 218 -5.18 -2.51 0.47
N PRO A 219 -4.91 -3.59 1.23
CA PRO A 219 -5.21 -4.99 0.91
C PRO A 219 -6.53 -5.53 1.48
N ILE A 220 -7.35 -4.72 2.17
CA ILE A 220 -8.62 -5.18 2.78
C ILE A 220 -9.70 -5.37 1.70
N SER A 221 -9.82 -4.41 0.78
CA SER A 221 -10.64 -4.49 -0.44
C SER A 221 -12.11 -4.92 -0.23
N ILE A 222 -12.75 -4.45 0.84
CA ILE A 222 -14.19 -4.62 1.02
C ILE A 222 -14.93 -3.82 -0.06
N PRO A 223 -15.88 -4.43 -0.78
CA PRO A 223 -16.60 -3.73 -1.85
C PRO A 223 -17.48 -2.60 -1.31
N THR A 224 -17.67 -1.55 -2.10
CA THR A 224 -18.51 -0.40 -1.73
C THR A 224 -19.98 -0.57 -2.14
N VAL A 225 -20.26 -1.63 -2.89
CA VAL A 225 -21.55 -1.91 -3.53
C VAL A 225 -21.86 -3.40 -3.39
N SER A 226 -23.13 -3.72 -3.13
CA SER A 226 -23.66 -5.07 -3.27
C SER A 226 -24.92 -5.09 -4.13
N ILE A 227 -25.06 -6.06 -5.03
CA ILE A 227 -26.21 -6.21 -5.91
C ILE A 227 -27.15 -7.28 -5.36
N ILE A 228 -28.44 -6.94 -5.26
CA ILE A 228 -29.49 -7.86 -4.80
C ILE A 228 -30.03 -8.65 -6.00
N THR A 229 -29.95 -9.97 -5.90
CA THR A 229 -30.64 -10.89 -6.83
C THR A 229 -31.81 -11.55 -6.11
N ALA A 230 -33.03 -11.24 -6.57
CA ALA A 230 -34.28 -11.80 -6.07
C ALA A 230 -34.76 -12.88 -7.03
N THR A 231 -34.88 -14.11 -6.51
CA THR A 231 -35.28 -15.28 -7.29
C THR A 231 -36.58 -15.84 -6.72
N LEU A 232 -37.62 -15.86 -7.56
CA LEU A 232 -38.89 -16.46 -7.25
C LEU A 232 -38.88 -17.93 -7.69
N THR A 233 -39.13 -18.84 -6.77
CA THR A 233 -39.34 -20.26 -7.08
C THR A 233 -40.83 -20.54 -7.14
N LEU A 234 -41.31 -21.00 -8.30
CA LEU A 234 -42.70 -21.34 -8.54
C LEU A 234 -43.01 -22.75 -8.02
N SER A 235 -44.30 -23.10 -7.92
CA SER A 235 -44.75 -24.39 -7.38
C SER A 235 -44.35 -25.60 -8.22
N ASP A 236 -44.01 -25.40 -9.50
CA ASP A 236 -43.47 -26.44 -10.39
C ASP A 236 -41.95 -26.63 -10.23
N GLY A 237 -41.31 -25.87 -9.32
CA GLY A 237 -39.87 -25.88 -9.07
C GLY A 237 -39.06 -25.00 -10.04
N SER A 238 -39.69 -24.36 -11.03
CA SER A 238 -39.01 -23.40 -11.90
C SER A 238 -38.66 -22.12 -11.15
N THR A 239 -37.57 -21.47 -11.57
CA THR A 239 -37.07 -20.23 -10.94
C THR A 239 -37.08 -19.08 -11.92
N VAL A 240 -37.50 -17.90 -11.47
CA VAL A 240 -37.49 -16.67 -12.25
C VAL A 240 -36.77 -15.58 -11.45
N VAL A 241 -35.80 -14.92 -12.08
CA VAL A 241 -35.16 -13.73 -11.50
C VAL A 241 -36.11 -12.54 -11.68
N VAL A 242 -36.50 -11.93 -10.57
CA VAL A 242 -37.46 -10.82 -10.55
C VAL A 242 -36.83 -9.48 -10.17
N SER A 243 -35.51 -9.41 -10.01
CA SER A 243 -34.82 -8.19 -9.54
C SER A 243 -35.08 -6.92 -10.35
N SER A 244 -35.32 -7.06 -11.66
CA SER A 244 -35.60 -5.95 -12.58
C SER A 244 -37.09 -5.79 -12.91
N ASP A 245 -37.96 -6.63 -12.32
CA ASP A 245 -39.40 -6.50 -12.51
C ASP A 245 -39.90 -5.29 -11.71
N PRO A 246 -40.67 -4.35 -12.30
CA PRO A 246 -41.13 -3.13 -11.63
C PRO A 246 -42.07 -3.41 -10.43
N ARG A 247 -42.57 -4.64 -10.28
CA ARG A 247 -43.37 -5.05 -9.13
C ARG A 247 -42.53 -5.48 -7.93
N THR A 248 -41.22 -5.65 -8.11
CA THR A 248 -40.30 -5.98 -7.02
C THR A 248 -40.00 -4.73 -6.21
N VAL A 249 -40.32 -4.77 -4.92
CA VAL A 249 -40.07 -3.68 -3.99
C VAL A 249 -38.93 -4.06 -3.08
N PHE A 250 -37.88 -3.24 -3.08
CA PHE A 250 -36.74 -3.37 -2.19
C PHE A 250 -36.83 -2.34 -1.07
N SER A 251 -36.56 -2.75 0.16
CA SER A 251 -36.59 -1.87 1.33
C SER A 251 -35.50 -2.25 2.32
N SER A 252 -35.03 -1.27 3.09
CA SER A 252 -34.10 -1.46 4.20
C SER A 252 -34.80 -1.10 5.50
N SER A 253 -34.55 -1.88 6.56
CA SER A 253 -35.01 -1.55 7.91
C SER A 253 -34.13 -0.50 8.61
N SER A 254 -33.07 -0.04 7.96
CA SER A 254 -31.98 0.71 8.58
C SER A 254 -31.48 1.86 7.70
N LEU A 255 -31.03 2.93 8.36
CA LEU A 255 -30.34 4.07 7.72
C LEU A 255 -28.86 3.77 7.41
N LEU A 256 -28.35 2.59 7.78
CA LEU A 256 -26.98 2.15 7.46
C LEU A 256 -26.74 1.95 5.96
N ILE A 257 -27.79 1.67 5.19
CA ILE A 257 -27.72 1.40 3.76
C ILE A 257 -28.79 2.17 2.99
N SER A 258 -28.48 2.47 1.74
CA SER A 258 -29.44 2.97 0.75
C SER A 258 -29.53 1.96 -0.41
N ILE A 259 -30.73 1.82 -0.98
CA ILE A 259 -30.96 0.99 -2.16
C ILE A 259 -31.13 1.93 -3.35
N ALA A 260 -30.10 1.98 -4.20
CA ALA A 260 -30.05 2.77 -5.43
C ALA A 260 -30.33 1.88 -6.65
N ASN A 261 -30.61 2.50 -7.80
CA ASN A 261 -30.71 1.82 -9.10
C ASN A 261 -31.56 0.53 -9.07
N GLN A 262 -32.67 0.57 -8.32
CA GLN A 262 -33.61 -0.53 -8.05
C GLN A 262 -33.08 -1.66 -7.16
N ASN A 263 -31.88 -2.22 -7.38
CA ASN A 263 -31.40 -3.38 -6.63
C ASN A 263 -29.94 -3.28 -6.13
N GLN A 264 -29.38 -2.07 -6.09
CA GLN A 264 -28.01 -1.82 -5.68
C GLN A 264 -27.96 -1.31 -4.24
N ILE A 265 -27.31 -2.04 -3.34
CA ILE A 265 -27.05 -1.60 -1.96
C ILE A 265 -25.75 -0.81 -1.93
N ILE A 266 -25.82 0.38 -1.35
CA ILE A 266 -24.69 1.22 -1.00
C ILE A 266 -24.74 1.55 0.49
N ALA A 267 -23.59 1.66 1.12
CA ALA A 267 -23.51 2.11 2.51
C ALA A 267 -23.93 3.60 2.59
N ALA A 268 -24.71 3.95 3.62
CA ALA A 268 -25.27 5.29 3.80
C ALA A 268 -24.70 5.97 5.05
N GLY A 269 -24.52 7.30 4.97
CA GLY A 269 -23.72 8.05 5.94
C GLY A 269 -22.22 7.74 5.80
N THR A 270 -21.36 8.34 6.63
CA THR A 270 -19.90 8.04 6.61
C THR A 270 -19.40 7.43 7.92
N THR A 271 -20.24 7.42 8.96
CA THR A 271 -19.91 7.00 10.33
C THR A 271 -20.81 5.86 10.84
N LEU A 272 -21.66 5.34 9.97
CA LEU A 272 -22.66 4.34 10.28
C LEU A 272 -22.15 2.95 9.85
N PHE A 273 -22.07 2.03 10.82
CA PHE A 273 -21.57 0.67 10.67
C PHE A 273 -22.48 -0.33 11.40
N GLY A 274 -22.49 -1.58 10.96
CA GLY A 274 -23.26 -2.67 11.54
C GLY A 274 -24.12 -3.41 10.53
N SER A 275 -25.06 -4.21 11.03
CA SER A 275 -25.91 -5.06 10.19
C SER A 275 -27.20 -4.36 9.79
N ALA A 276 -27.52 -4.39 8.49
CA ALA A 276 -28.78 -3.92 7.94
C ALA A 276 -29.60 -5.07 7.36
N THR A 277 -30.89 -5.11 7.67
CA THR A 277 -31.82 -6.07 7.06
C THR A 277 -32.46 -5.46 5.82
N VAL A 278 -32.31 -6.17 4.71
CA VAL A 278 -32.96 -5.88 3.43
C VAL A 278 -34.19 -6.77 3.32
N THR A 279 -35.33 -6.17 3.00
CA THR A 279 -36.58 -6.87 2.75
C THR A 279 -36.98 -6.65 1.29
N VAL A 280 -37.24 -7.73 0.59
CA VAL A 280 -37.73 -7.71 -0.79
C VAL A 280 -39.12 -8.34 -0.82
N THR A 281 -40.04 -7.67 -1.50
CA THR A 281 -41.40 -8.15 -1.70
C THR A 281 -41.73 -8.19 -3.18
N PHE A 282 -42.32 -9.29 -3.64
CA PHE A 282 -42.81 -9.46 -5.00
C PHE A 282 -44.15 -10.19 -4.97
N GLU A 283 -45.21 -9.56 -5.45
CA GLU A 283 -46.57 -10.16 -5.56
C GLU A 283 -47.04 -10.85 -4.25
N GLY A 284 -46.73 -10.24 -3.10
CA GLY A 284 -47.10 -10.75 -1.77
C GLY A 284 -46.15 -11.78 -1.16
N ALA A 285 -45.18 -12.30 -1.92
CA ALA A 285 -44.07 -13.08 -1.36
C ALA A 285 -42.99 -12.14 -0.81
N THR A 286 -42.48 -12.44 0.38
CA THR A 286 -41.45 -11.62 1.06
C THR A 286 -40.24 -12.47 1.41
N ALA A 287 -39.06 -11.91 1.21
CA ALA A 287 -37.79 -12.48 1.64
C ALA A 287 -36.96 -11.42 2.34
N THR A 288 -36.16 -11.84 3.32
CA THR A 288 -35.24 -10.98 4.04
C THR A 288 -33.82 -11.51 3.94
N GLY A 289 -32.86 -10.61 3.96
CA GLY A 289 -31.44 -10.92 4.00
C GLY A 289 -30.68 -9.82 4.71
N THR A 290 -29.47 -10.12 5.17
CA THR A 290 -28.64 -9.17 5.93
C THR A 290 -27.41 -8.79 5.12
N VAL A 291 -27.09 -7.50 5.14
CA VAL A 291 -25.83 -6.97 4.63
C VAL A 291 -25.15 -6.19 5.74
N GLU A 292 -23.86 -6.40 5.88
CA GLU A 292 -23.05 -5.77 6.92
C GLU A 292 -22.27 -4.59 6.36
N VAL A 293 -22.32 -3.45 7.03
CA VAL A 293 -21.53 -2.26 6.71
C VAL A 293 -20.38 -2.17 7.70
N VAL A 294 -19.15 -2.34 7.21
CA VAL A 294 -17.95 -2.44 8.06
C VAL A 294 -16.98 -1.29 7.81
N ALA A 295 -16.16 -0.99 8.80
CA ALA A 295 -14.97 -0.15 8.67
C ALA A 295 -13.78 -0.77 9.40
N VAL A 296 -12.60 -0.21 9.16
CA VAL A 296 -11.44 -0.44 10.02
C VAL A 296 -11.73 0.18 11.38
N GLU A 297 -11.74 -0.65 12.41
CA GLU A 297 -11.95 -0.26 13.80
C GLU A 297 -10.64 0.07 14.50
N SER A 298 -9.61 -0.75 14.28
CA SER A 298 -8.28 -0.52 14.81
C SER A 298 -7.21 -1.12 13.91
N VAL A 299 -5.98 -0.60 14.03
CA VAL A 299 -4.78 -1.18 13.43
C VAL A 299 -3.80 -1.47 14.55
N THR A 300 -3.25 -2.67 14.57
CA THR A 300 -2.21 -3.08 15.51
C THR A 300 -0.92 -3.34 14.75
N VAL A 301 0.20 -2.97 15.36
CA VAL A 301 1.54 -3.19 14.81
C VAL A 301 2.31 -4.07 15.77
N ALA A 302 2.94 -5.12 15.25
CA ALA A 302 3.80 -6.01 16.02
C ALA A 302 5.11 -6.28 15.28
N SER A 303 6.21 -6.28 16.01
CA SER A 303 7.50 -6.77 15.50
C SER A 303 7.53 -8.29 15.55
N ARG A 304 7.87 -8.96 14.45
CA ARG A 304 7.91 -10.42 14.32
C ARG A 304 9.30 -10.88 13.88
N PRO A 305 9.76 -12.07 14.29
CA PRO A 305 11.03 -12.62 13.83
C PRO A 305 11.15 -12.69 12.30
N TYR A 306 12.32 -12.37 11.75
CA TYR A 306 12.68 -12.58 10.35
C TYR A 306 13.97 -13.40 10.21
N PRO A 307 14.01 -14.44 9.36
CA PRO A 307 12.90 -14.95 8.56
C PRO A 307 11.78 -15.56 9.43
N SER A 308 10.56 -15.56 8.92
CA SER A 308 9.41 -16.15 9.61
C SER A 308 9.56 -17.67 9.72
N TYR A 309 9.04 -18.25 10.80
CA TYR A 309 9.05 -19.68 11.06
C TYR A 309 7.75 -20.10 11.72
N THR A 310 7.44 -21.40 11.75
CA THR A 310 6.20 -21.90 12.35
C THR A 310 6.06 -21.45 13.80
N GLY A 311 4.99 -20.69 14.10
CA GLY A 311 4.73 -20.12 15.42
C GLY A 311 5.25 -18.70 15.64
N SER A 312 6.07 -18.14 14.73
CA SER A 312 6.62 -16.79 14.87
C SER A 312 5.56 -15.68 14.82
N SER A 313 4.36 -15.97 14.29
CA SER A 313 3.19 -15.08 14.33
C SER A 313 2.59 -14.88 15.72
N SER A 314 3.01 -15.66 16.72
CA SER A 314 2.63 -15.51 18.13
C SER A 314 3.73 -14.86 18.98
N VAL A 315 4.91 -14.63 18.40
CA VAL A 315 6.07 -14.04 19.08
C VAL A 315 6.19 -12.58 18.71
N GLU A 316 6.34 -11.70 19.70
CA GLU A 316 6.58 -10.27 19.49
C GLU A 316 8.04 -9.94 19.81
N GLU A 317 8.82 -9.57 18.80
CA GLU A 317 10.25 -9.29 18.97
C GLU A 317 10.54 -7.82 19.19
N THR A 318 10.47 -7.43 20.44
CA THR A 318 10.80 -6.07 20.89
C THR A 318 12.29 -5.88 21.19
N VAL A 319 13.08 -6.97 21.26
CA VAL A 319 14.51 -6.95 21.53
C VAL A 319 15.24 -7.89 20.59
N LEU A 320 16.09 -7.35 19.70
CA LEU A 320 16.92 -8.15 18.80
C LEU A 320 18.13 -8.72 19.56
N SER A 321 18.41 -10.01 19.35
CA SER A 321 19.61 -10.66 19.88
C SER A 321 20.66 -10.83 18.80
N LEU A 322 21.95 -10.84 19.17
CA LEU A 322 23.01 -11.20 18.23
C LEU A 322 22.84 -12.66 17.77
N VAL A 323 23.16 -12.90 16.50
CA VAL A 323 23.26 -14.25 15.93
C VAL A 323 24.53 -14.88 16.49
N GLN A 324 24.37 -15.67 17.54
CA GLN A 324 25.46 -16.38 18.20
C GLN A 324 26.60 -15.43 18.66
N CYS A 325 27.84 -15.72 18.26
CA CYS A 325 29.05 -14.95 18.57
C CYS A 325 29.45 -13.96 17.46
N THR A 326 28.52 -13.66 16.55
CA THR A 326 28.79 -12.69 15.48
C THR A 326 28.46 -11.27 15.96
N SER A 327 28.87 -10.28 15.16
CA SER A 327 28.41 -8.89 15.32
C SER A 327 27.08 -8.61 14.61
N VAL A 328 26.39 -9.64 14.11
CA VAL A 328 25.17 -9.52 13.31
C VAL A 328 23.95 -9.76 14.19
N TYR A 329 22.98 -8.85 14.18
CA TYR A 329 21.72 -9.02 14.90
C TYR A 329 20.73 -9.91 14.14
N GLN A 330 19.86 -10.59 14.88
CA GLN A 330 18.63 -11.14 14.34
C GLN A 330 17.81 -10.04 13.68
N ARG A 331 17.06 -10.39 12.64
CA ARG A 331 16.19 -9.44 11.95
C ARG A 331 14.77 -9.60 12.50
N ALA A 332 14.04 -8.50 12.50
CA ALA A 332 12.60 -8.52 12.69
C ALA A 332 11.92 -7.78 11.54
N GLN A 333 10.66 -8.10 11.33
CA GLN A 333 9.76 -7.42 10.41
C GLN A 333 8.61 -6.81 11.19
N LEU A 334 8.20 -5.61 10.83
CA LEU A 334 6.96 -5.04 11.34
C LEU A 334 5.78 -5.62 10.57
N VAL A 335 4.75 -6.03 11.30
CA VAL A 335 3.50 -6.55 10.74
C VAL A 335 2.37 -5.69 11.26
N ALA A 336 1.58 -5.14 10.34
CA ALA A 336 0.37 -4.37 10.64
C ALA A 336 -0.85 -5.23 10.35
N THR A 337 -1.77 -5.31 11.31
CA THR A 337 -3.04 -6.00 11.14
C THR A 337 -4.21 -5.07 11.44
N ALA A 338 -5.19 -5.01 10.56
CA ALA A 338 -6.38 -4.20 10.70
C ALA A 338 -7.55 -5.06 11.21
N GLN A 339 -8.20 -4.62 12.29
CA GLN A 339 -9.42 -5.19 12.80
C GLN A 339 -10.62 -4.47 12.18
N LEU A 340 -11.59 -5.23 11.67
CA LEU A 340 -12.85 -4.68 11.17
C LEU A 340 -13.90 -4.60 12.29
N SER A 341 -14.81 -3.63 12.15
CA SER A 341 -15.86 -3.30 13.14
C SER A 341 -16.92 -4.39 13.34
N ASP A 342 -16.91 -5.44 12.53
CA ASP A 342 -17.77 -6.62 12.66
C ASP A 342 -17.17 -7.71 13.56
N GLY A 343 -15.94 -7.52 14.05
CA GLY A 343 -15.21 -8.52 14.83
C GLY A 343 -14.70 -9.70 14.01
N SER A 344 -14.65 -9.60 12.68
CA SER A 344 -14.02 -10.62 11.83
C SER A 344 -12.51 -10.72 12.08
N ASP A 345 -11.88 -11.82 11.63
CA ASP A 345 -10.44 -12.01 11.86
C ASP A 345 -9.62 -10.82 11.30
N PRO A 346 -8.57 -10.37 12.02
CA PRO A 346 -7.72 -9.28 11.56
C PRO A 346 -7.13 -9.56 10.18
N VAL A 347 -7.11 -8.54 9.33
CA VAL A 347 -6.53 -8.60 7.99
C VAL A 347 -5.09 -8.10 8.05
N ASP A 348 -4.15 -8.84 7.47
CA ASP A 348 -2.78 -8.35 7.29
C ASP A 348 -2.77 -7.19 6.30
N VAL A 349 -2.40 -6.02 6.80
CA VAL A 349 -2.30 -4.77 6.04
C VAL A 349 -0.86 -4.30 5.92
N THR A 350 0.12 -5.13 6.26
CA THR A 350 1.56 -4.79 6.26
C THR A 350 2.00 -4.21 4.93
N ALA A 351 1.60 -4.83 3.81
CA ALA A 351 1.95 -4.37 2.46
C ALA A 351 1.28 -3.05 2.04
N GLY A 352 0.21 -2.63 2.74
CA GLY A 352 -0.47 -1.35 2.53
C GLY A 352 -0.27 -0.36 3.67
N SER A 353 0.60 -0.69 4.64
CA SER A 353 0.86 0.13 5.82
C SER A 353 2.24 0.74 5.72
N THR A 354 2.33 2.03 6.04
CA THR A 354 3.60 2.70 6.29
C THR A 354 3.85 2.68 7.78
N PHE A 355 4.99 2.14 8.18
CA PHE A 355 5.45 2.20 9.57
C PHE A 355 6.40 3.40 9.70
N SER A 356 6.00 4.39 10.49
CA SER A 356 6.76 5.61 10.79
C SER A 356 7.36 5.56 12.19
#